data_AF-A0A7J7TZ15-F1
#
_entry.id   AF-A0A7J7TZ15-F1
#
_cell.length_a   1.000
_cell.length_b   1.000
_cell.length_c   1.000
_cell.angle_alpha   90.00
_cell.angle_beta   90.00
_cell.angle_gamma   90.00
#
_symmetry.space_group_name_H-M   'P 1'
#
loop_
_entity.id
_entity.type
_entity.pdbx_description
1 polymer ?
#
loop_
_entity_poly.entity_id
_entity_poly.type
_entity_poly.pdbx_seq_one_letter_code
_entity_poly.pdbx_strand_id
1 'polypeptide(L)'
;MTQWKPALTARWQAGDSRASHFPRVFNVTVTPSDQCRPSNVCTGILTRRGSICQGDRSTPLIRNSLAYSVASFSMEPCGRGPNFFAHVALF
;
A
#
# COMPACT_ATOMS: atom_id res chain seq x y z
N MET A 1 20.71 6.84 8.01
CA MET A 1 19.33 7.30 8.32
C MET A 1 18.39 6.64 7.32
N THR A 2 17.52 5.75 7.78
CA THR A 2 16.58 5.03 6.93
C THR A 2 15.38 5.95 6.63
N GLN A 3 15.34 6.52 5.43
CA GLN A 3 14.36 7.53 5.07
C GLN A 3 13.06 6.90 4.57
N TRP A 4 11.99 7.19 5.30
CA TRP A 4 10.62 6.92 4.92
C TRP A 4 10.18 7.82 3.78
N LYS A 5 9.48 7.26 2.80
CA LYS A 5 9.24 7.92 1.52
C LYS A 5 7.74 8.01 1.20
N PRO A 6 7.15 9.21 0.98
CA PRO A 6 5.71 9.35 0.79
C PRO A 6 5.27 8.72 -0.55
N ALA A 7 4.03 8.20 -0.56
CA ALA A 7 3.35 7.63 -1.72
C ALA A 7 1.83 7.69 -1.55
N LEU A 8 1.10 7.46 -2.63
CA LEU A 8 -0.36 7.45 -2.68
C LEU A 8 -0.85 6.08 -3.16
N THR A 9 -1.96 5.63 -2.60
CA THR A 9 -2.72 4.49 -3.13
C THR A 9 -4.21 4.79 -3.00
N ALA A 10 -5.01 4.11 -3.81
CA ALA A 10 -6.44 4.31 -3.88
C ALA A 10 -7.16 2.98 -3.67
N ARG A 11 -8.31 3.03 -2.99
CA ARG A 11 -9.15 1.87 -2.74
C ARG A 11 -10.62 2.15 -2.91
N TRP A 12 -11.37 1.13 -3.28
CA TRP A 12 -12.83 1.20 -3.32
C TRP A 12 -13.44 0.78 -1.99
N GLN A 13 -12.77 -0.09 -1.22
CA GLN A 13 -13.32 -0.72 -0.03
C GLN A 13 -12.59 -0.31 1.25
N ALA A 14 -13.32 -0.12 2.35
CA ALA A 14 -12.75 0.26 3.65
C ALA A 14 -12.98 -0.85 4.69
N GLY A 15 -12.11 -1.86 4.70
CA GLY A 15 -12.29 -3.02 5.56
C GLY A 15 -13.42 -3.92 5.05
N ASP A 16 -14.27 -4.42 5.95
CA ASP A 16 -15.38 -5.35 5.64
C ASP A 16 -16.69 -4.65 5.25
N SER A 17 -16.61 -3.36 4.93
CA SER A 17 -17.77 -2.55 4.54
C SER A 17 -18.02 -2.62 3.02
N ARG A 18 -19.25 -2.33 2.58
CA ARG A 18 -19.62 -2.32 1.16
C ARG A 18 -18.70 -1.39 0.37
N ALA A 19 -18.24 -1.84 -0.80
CA ALA A 19 -17.42 -1.02 -1.69
C ALA A 19 -18.09 0.34 -1.98
N SER A 20 -17.30 1.41 -1.88
CA SER A 20 -17.70 2.76 -2.22
C SER A 20 -18.00 2.86 -3.71
N HIS A 21 -18.86 3.79 -4.14
CA HIS A 21 -19.03 4.12 -5.56
C HIS A 21 -17.93 5.05 -6.08
N PHE A 22 -17.08 5.56 -5.19
CA PHE A 22 -15.95 6.43 -5.52
C PHE A 22 -14.67 5.91 -4.87
N PRO A 23 -13.53 5.91 -5.58
CA PRO A 23 -12.27 5.52 -5.00
C PRO A 23 -11.84 6.53 -3.93
N ARG A 24 -11.32 6.02 -2.82
CA ARG A 24 -10.71 6.81 -1.75
C ARG A 24 -9.20 6.74 -1.89
N VAL A 25 -8.57 7.90 -2.04
CA VAL A 25 -7.11 8.03 -2.08
C VAL A 25 -6.59 8.29 -0.68
N PHE A 26 -5.50 7.62 -0.29
CA PHE A 26 -4.88 7.80 1.01
C PHE A 26 -3.35 7.84 0.92
N ASN A 27 -2.77 8.63 1.83
CA ASN A 27 -1.32 8.78 1.97
C ASN A 27 -0.74 7.56 2.69
N VAL A 28 0.30 6.99 2.12
CA VAL A 28 1.08 5.92 2.73
C VAL A 28 2.56 6.27 2.68
N THR A 29 3.36 5.54 3.46
CA THR A 29 4.79 5.78 3.50
C THR A 29 5.53 4.49 3.23
N VAL A 30 6.35 4.48 2.20
CA VAL A 30 7.21 3.36 1.84
C VAL A 30 8.23 3.17 2.96
N THR A 31 8.28 1.95 3.49
CA THR A 31 9.23 1.56 4.53
C THR A 31 10.61 1.38 3.89
N PRO A 32 11.67 1.46 4.69
CA PRO A 32 12.97 0.96 4.29
C PRO A 32 12.96 -0.48 3.74
N SER A 33 13.86 -0.77 2.81
CA SER A 33 13.95 -2.08 2.14
C SER A 33 14.45 -3.20 3.05
N ASP A 34 15.22 -2.89 4.09
CA ASP A 34 15.67 -3.84 5.12
C ASP A 34 14.52 -4.39 5.99
N GLN A 35 13.38 -3.69 6.01
CA GLN A 35 12.16 -4.10 6.72
C GLN A 35 11.16 -4.82 5.79
N CYS A 36 11.54 -5.09 4.54
CA CYS A 36 10.71 -5.71 3.53
C CYS A 36 11.47 -6.82 2.79
N ARG A 37 10.76 -7.65 2.03
CA ARG A 37 11.40 -8.60 1.12
C ARG A 37 11.91 -7.88 -0.14
N PRO A 38 13.04 -8.26 -0.74
CA PRO A 38 13.61 -7.58 -1.92
C PRO A 38 12.67 -7.49 -3.13
N SER A 39 11.79 -8.48 -3.31
CA SER A 39 10.80 -8.50 -4.40
C SER A 39 9.59 -7.61 -4.17
N ASN A 40 9.47 -7.00 -2.99
CA ASN A 40 8.30 -6.23 -2.58
C ASN A 40 8.69 -4.81 -2.16
N VAL A 41 7.74 -3.90 -2.38
CA VAL A 41 7.71 -2.59 -1.74
C VAL A 41 6.74 -2.69 -0.58
N CYS A 42 7.23 -2.43 0.63
CA CYS A 42 6.37 -2.40 1.81
C CYS A 42 5.98 -0.96 2.15
N THR A 43 4.75 -0.77 2.61
CA THR A 43 4.32 0.53 3.15
C THR A 43 3.90 0.39 4.59
N GLY A 44 4.36 1.31 5.42
CA GLY A 44 3.93 1.47 6.80
C GLY A 44 2.70 2.36 6.87
N ILE A 45 1.93 2.15 7.93
CA ILE A 45 0.69 2.84 8.19
C ILE A 45 0.93 3.80 9.34
N LEU A 46 1.13 5.10 9.05
CA LEU A 46 1.20 6.13 10.09
C LEU A 46 -0.15 6.34 10.80
N THR A 47 -1.26 5.94 10.17
CA THR A 47 -2.62 6.04 10.72
C THR A 47 -3.46 4.83 10.35
N ARG A 48 -4.12 4.15 11.31
CA ARG A 48 -4.91 2.90 11.13
C ARG A 48 -5.97 2.89 10.00
N ARG A 49 -6.16 4.00 9.28
CA ARG A 49 -7.15 4.19 8.21
C ARG A 49 -6.59 4.05 6.78
N GLY A 50 -5.28 3.91 6.61
CA GLY A 50 -4.59 3.92 5.31
C GLY A 50 -3.91 2.62 4.91
N SER A 51 -4.59 1.47 5.02
CA SER A 51 -4.08 0.18 4.53
C SER A 51 -4.85 -0.31 3.30
N ILE A 52 -4.19 -1.13 2.47
CA ILE A 52 -4.92 -2.01 1.55
C ILE A 52 -5.68 -3.05 2.38
N CYS A 53 -6.76 -3.60 1.82
CA CYS A 53 -7.52 -4.70 2.40
C CYS A 53 -8.11 -5.59 1.30
N GLN A 54 -9.10 -6.41 1.63
CA GLN A 54 -9.86 -7.15 0.63
C GLN A 54 -10.47 -6.19 -0.41
N GLY A 55 -10.40 -6.57 -1.69
CA GLY A 55 -10.84 -5.73 -2.81
C GLY A 55 -9.78 -4.75 -3.35
N ASP A 56 -8.67 -4.54 -2.64
CA ASP A 56 -7.65 -3.56 -3.04
C ASP A 56 -6.45 -4.19 -3.78
N ARG A 57 -6.49 -5.50 -4.04
CA ARG A 57 -5.44 -6.17 -4.82
C ARG A 57 -5.35 -5.56 -6.21
N SER A 58 -4.13 -5.50 -6.74
CA SER A 58 -3.82 -4.92 -8.05
C SER A 58 -3.98 -3.39 -8.14
N THR A 59 -4.30 -2.70 -7.05
CA THR A 59 -4.29 -1.23 -7.03
C THR A 59 -2.85 -0.71 -7.09
N PRO A 60 -2.57 0.33 -7.91
CA PRO A 60 -1.22 0.87 -8.01
C PRO A 60 -0.87 1.72 -6.79
N LEU A 61 0.40 1.64 -6.39
CA LEU A 61 1.04 2.59 -5.49
C LEU A 61 1.77 3.64 -6.34
N ILE A 62 1.32 4.89 -6.26
CA ILE A 62 1.87 6.00 -7.03
C ILE A 62 2.87 6.78 -6.18
N ARG A 63 4.05 7.02 -6.75
CA ARG A 63 5.10 7.81 -6.12
C ARG A 63 5.75 8.70 -7.16
N ASN A 64 5.83 10.01 -6.90
CA ASN A 64 6.38 10.98 -7.85
C ASN A 64 5.77 10.83 -9.26
N SER A 65 4.45 10.65 -9.33
CA SER A 65 3.70 10.44 -10.59
C SER A 65 4.05 9.15 -11.37
N LEU A 66 4.76 8.20 -10.76
CA LEU A 66 5.09 6.89 -11.34
C LEU A 66 4.32 5.78 -10.62
N ALA A 67 3.88 4.78 -11.39
CA ALA A 67 3.39 3.51 -10.85
C ALA A 67 4.58 2.71 -10.29
N TYR A 68 4.82 2.87 -8.99
CA TYR A 68 6.03 2.37 -8.34
C TYR A 68 5.92 0.89 -7.95
N SER A 69 4.73 0.47 -7.53
CA SER A 69 4.44 -0.91 -7.17
C SER A 69 2.94 -1.20 -7.28
N VAL A 70 2.57 -2.47 -7.19
CA VAL A 70 1.16 -2.94 -7.30
C VAL A 70 0.75 -3.72 -6.06
N ALA A 71 -0.41 -3.41 -5.49
CA ALA A 71 -0.89 -4.02 -4.24
C ALA A 71 -1.03 -5.54 -4.38
N SER A 72 -0.39 -6.29 -3.48
CA SER A 72 -0.39 -7.76 -3.50
C SER A 72 -1.16 -8.33 -2.31
N PHE A 73 -0.65 -8.13 -1.09
CA PHE A 73 -1.30 -8.64 0.12
C PHE A 73 -0.97 -7.78 1.35
N SER A 74 -1.77 -7.92 2.39
CA SER A 74 -1.54 -7.34 3.72
C SER A 74 -1.70 -8.41 4.78
N MET A 75 -1.13 -8.18 5.97
CA MET A 75 -1.41 -9.03 7.12
C MET A 75 -2.80 -8.74 7.67
N GLU A 76 -3.50 -9.78 8.12
CA GLU A 76 -4.75 -9.65 8.85
C GLU A 76 -4.50 -9.44 10.35
N PRO A 77 -5.32 -8.62 11.04
CA PRO A 77 -6.36 -7.75 10.48
C PRO A 77 -5.76 -6.58 9.68
N CYS A 78 -6.45 -6.17 8.60
CA CYS A 78 -6.06 -5.01 7.79
C CYS A 78 -5.77 -3.80 8.68
N GLY A 79 -4.72 -3.05 8.37
CA GLY A 79 -4.36 -1.86 9.14
C GLY A 79 -3.35 -2.07 10.27
N ARG A 80 -2.98 -3.32 10.59
CA ARG A 80 -2.13 -3.66 11.75
C ARG A 80 -0.65 -3.88 11.41
N GLY A 81 -0.31 -4.15 10.16
CA GLY A 81 1.05 -4.43 9.70
C GLY A 81 1.38 -3.73 8.38
N PRO A 82 2.59 -3.92 7.84
CA PRO A 82 2.94 -3.37 6.54
C PRO A 82 2.05 -3.98 5.45
N ASN A 83 1.77 -3.17 4.43
CA ASN A 83 1.16 -3.65 3.20
C ASN A 83 2.28 -4.03 2.24
N PHE A 84 2.11 -5.14 1.51
CA PHE A 84 3.09 -5.68 0.58
C PHE A 84 2.62 -5.43 -0.86
N PHE A 85 3.46 -4.75 -1.62
CA PHE A 85 3.24 -4.45 -3.03
C PHE A 85 4.33 -5.12 -3.87
N ALA A 86 3.98 -5.64 -5.04
CA ALA A 86 4.95 -6.14 -6.02
C ALA A 86 5.73 -4.96 -6.62
N HIS A 87 7.06 -5.05 -6.61
CA HIS A 87 7.91 -3.97 -7.11
C HIS A 87 7.91 -3.97 -8.66
N VAL A 88 7.30 -2.95 -9.26
CA VAL A 88 7.11 -2.88 -10.73
C VAL A 88 8.44 -2.76 -11.45
N ALA A 89 9.43 -2.06 -10.88
CA ALA A 89 10.74 -1.86 -11.51
C ALA A 89 11.60 -3.14 -11.65
N LEU A 90 11.10 -4.30 -11.20
CA LEU A 90 11.72 -5.60 -11.43
C LEU A 90 11.22 -6.29 -12.72
N PHE A 91 10.35 -5.62 -13.49
CA PHE A 91 9.74 -6.06 -14.74
C PHE A 91 9.85 -4.95 -15.79
#